data_AF-A0A969HG68-F1
#
_entry.id   AF-A0A969HG68-F1
#
_cell.length_a   1.000
_cell.length_b   1.000
_cell.length_c   1.000
_cell.angle_alpha   90.00
_cell.angle_beta   90.00
_cell.angle_gamma   90.00
#
_symmetry.space_group_name_H-M   'P 1'
#
loop_
_entity.id
_entity.type
_entity.pdbx_description
1 polymer ?
#
loop_
_entity_poly.entity_id
_entity_poly.type
_entity_poly.pdbx_seq_one_letter_code
_entity_poly.pdbx_strand_id
1 'polypeptide(L)'
;MIEANHAELGVYYLYGEAAPPLLFTENETNTERISGISNATPYVKDGFHNYLIHGQTGAVHPNLTGTKAAAHYQITVGAGETRTVRLRLTAHSPANLKSYGRSGAFGKHFADIMQQRQAEADEFYNYITPNALSQDAGLVLRQAMAGMLWTKQFYYYDVDRWLDERGAGRLNSRQRYLPRNSQWYHMVNADIISMPDKWEYPWYAAWDLAFHTIALLMVDPDFAKQQLDLMLRETYLHPNGQIPAYEWNFSDVNPPVHAWATIFAYNVEEMLYGQGDVEFLKHAFQKLLLNFTWWVNRKDPSGRNVFEGGFLGLDNIGVFDRSAPAAHRRLPGTGRRHCLDGLFCPEYVEYRPRIGRARPGL
;
A
#
# COMPACT_ATOMS: atom_id res chain seq x y z
N MET A 1 -26.42 3.19 13.68
CA MET A 1 -25.24 4.06 13.89
C MET A 1 -24.20 3.21 14.60
N ILE A 2 -22.96 3.27 14.17
CA ILE A 2 -21.83 2.59 14.82
C ILE A 2 -20.97 3.69 15.48
N GLU A 3 -20.68 3.54 16.76
CA GLU A 3 -19.71 4.38 17.46
C GLU A 3 -18.35 3.68 17.42
N ALA A 4 -17.31 4.40 17.02
CA ALA A 4 -15.94 3.94 16.95
C ALA A 4 -15.08 4.82 17.85
N ASN A 5 -14.38 4.22 18.81
CA ASN A 5 -13.48 4.91 19.72
C ASN A 5 -12.04 4.54 19.35
N HIS A 6 -11.23 5.57 19.07
CA HIS A 6 -9.81 5.42 18.79
C HIS A 6 -8.99 6.29 19.74
N ALA A 7 -7.89 5.75 20.27
CA ALA A 7 -7.08 6.45 21.28
C ALA A 7 -6.55 7.81 20.78
N GLU A 8 -6.18 7.90 19.51
CA GLU A 8 -5.61 9.13 18.93
C GLU A 8 -6.63 10.01 18.20
N LEU A 9 -7.63 9.40 17.55
CA LEU A 9 -8.59 10.12 16.72
C LEU A 9 -9.83 10.54 17.53
N GLY A 10 -10.02 9.97 18.72
CA GLY A 10 -11.20 10.16 19.54
C GLY A 10 -12.38 9.35 19.02
N VAL A 11 -13.59 9.88 19.24
CA VAL A 11 -14.84 9.18 18.94
C VAL A 11 -15.42 9.63 17.61
N TYR A 12 -15.67 8.67 16.74
CA TYR A 12 -16.36 8.86 15.47
C TYR A 12 -17.64 8.02 15.43
N TYR A 13 -18.58 8.47 14.61
CA TYR A 13 -19.89 7.86 14.42
C TYR A 13 -20.11 7.59 12.93
N LEU A 14 -20.36 6.34 12.58
CA LEU A 14 -20.80 5.94 11.25
C LEU A 14 -22.33 5.82 11.24
N TYR A 15 -22.97 6.74 10.55
CA TYR A 15 -24.40 6.71 10.27
C TYR A 15 -24.63 6.02 8.93
N GLY A 16 -25.57 5.09 8.91
CA GLY A 16 -26.11 4.52 7.69
C GLY A 16 -27.58 4.92 7.54
N GLU A 17 -27.95 5.38 6.35
CA GLU A 17 -29.34 5.65 6.05
C GLU A 17 -30.19 4.38 6.11
N ALA A 18 -31.49 4.52 6.44
CA ALA A 18 -32.45 3.42 6.57
C ALA A 18 -32.19 2.43 7.71
N ALA A 19 -31.27 2.75 8.63
CA ALA A 19 -31.00 1.98 9.86
C ALA A 19 -30.86 0.45 9.62
N PRO A 20 -29.88 0.03 8.79
CA PRO A 20 -29.66 -1.39 8.51
C PRO A 20 -29.29 -2.15 9.80
N PRO A 21 -29.53 -3.47 9.83
CA PRO A 21 -28.95 -4.33 10.86
C PRO A 21 -27.43 -4.11 10.94
N LEU A 22 -26.91 -4.08 12.17
CA LEU A 22 -25.48 -3.94 12.41
C LEU A 22 -24.92 -5.28 12.88
N LEU A 23 -23.78 -5.65 12.32
CA LEU A 23 -23.06 -6.87 12.67
C LEU A 23 -21.73 -6.47 13.30
N PHE A 24 -21.33 -7.19 14.35
CA PHE A 24 -20.05 -6.97 15.02
C PHE A 24 -19.32 -8.31 15.20
N THR A 25 -18.00 -8.27 15.14
CA THR A 25 -17.12 -9.41 15.45
C THR A 25 -15.77 -8.87 15.89
N GLU A 26 -14.85 -9.75 16.27
CA GLU A 26 -13.48 -9.37 16.58
C GLU A 26 -12.53 -9.56 15.39
N ASN A 27 -11.45 -8.79 15.38
CA ASN A 27 -10.30 -8.97 14.52
C ASN A 27 -9.35 -10.07 15.02
N GLU A 28 -9.91 -11.12 15.64
CA GLU A 28 -9.17 -12.27 16.14
C GLU A 28 -9.03 -13.35 15.07
N THR A 29 -7.85 -13.95 15.01
CA THR A 29 -7.55 -15.04 14.08
C THR A 29 -8.38 -16.29 14.43
N ASN A 30 -8.97 -16.93 13.43
CA ASN A 30 -9.69 -18.20 13.60
C ASN A 30 -8.69 -19.37 13.76
N THR A 31 -8.21 -19.57 14.98
CA THR A 31 -7.22 -20.61 15.31
C THR A 31 -7.78 -22.03 15.19
N GLU A 32 -9.09 -22.21 15.36
CA GLU A 32 -9.72 -23.53 15.18
C GLU A 32 -9.58 -23.98 13.73
N ARG A 33 -9.88 -23.09 12.78
CA ARG A 33 -9.78 -23.39 11.36
C ARG A 33 -8.34 -23.50 10.88
N ILE A 34 -7.45 -22.63 11.37
CA ILE A 34 -6.06 -22.54 10.85
C ILE A 34 -5.14 -23.55 11.51
N SER A 35 -5.32 -23.83 12.80
CA SER A 35 -4.37 -24.59 13.62
C SER A 35 -5.02 -25.74 14.40
N GLY A 36 -6.34 -25.91 14.34
CA GLY A 36 -7.06 -26.93 15.12
C GLY A 36 -7.11 -26.65 16.62
N ILE A 37 -6.80 -25.42 17.04
CA ILE A 37 -6.77 -25.00 18.46
C ILE A 37 -8.02 -24.17 18.75
N SER A 38 -8.71 -24.46 19.86
CA SER A 38 -9.90 -23.72 20.28
C SER A 38 -9.68 -22.21 20.26
N ASN A 39 -10.68 -21.49 19.74
CA ASN A 39 -10.63 -20.04 19.67
C ASN A 39 -10.76 -19.45 21.09
N ALA A 40 -10.06 -18.36 21.36
CA ALA A 40 -10.20 -17.63 22.63
C ALA A 40 -11.60 -16.98 22.77
N THR A 41 -12.25 -16.70 21.64
CA THR A 41 -13.60 -16.15 21.54
C THR A 41 -14.31 -16.81 20.35
N PRO A 42 -15.63 -17.04 20.40
CA PRO A 42 -16.38 -17.52 19.24
C PRO A 42 -16.50 -16.48 18.11
N TYR A 43 -16.21 -15.20 18.39
CA TYR A 43 -16.31 -14.09 17.44
C TYR A 43 -14.95 -13.80 16.82
N VAL A 44 -14.69 -14.35 15.64
CA VAL A 44 -13.40 -14.24 14.95
C VAL A 44 -13.55 -13.53 13.59
N LYS A 45 -12.43 -13.29 12.89
CA LYS A 45 -12.40 -12.58 11.59
C LYS A 45 -13.40 -13.11 10.54
N ASP A 46 -13.69 -14.41 10.57
CA ASP A 46 -14.61 -15.06 9.63
C ASP A 46 -16.10 -14.83 9.98
N GLY A 47 -16.42 -14.16 11.10
CA GLY A 47 -17.76 -14.06 11.66
C GLY A 47 -18.81 -13.52 10.69
N PHE A 48 -18.49 -12.48 9.91
CA PHE A 48 -19.40 -11.95 8.89
C PHE A 48 -19.65 -12.94 7.75
N HIS A 49 -18.62 -13.65 7.30
CA HIS A 49 -18.77 -14.68 6.27
C HIS A 49 -19.67 -15.81 6.77
N ASN A 50 -19.42 -16.32 7.98
CA ASN A 50 -20.21 -17.37 8.59
C ASN A 50 -21.67 -16.96 8.80
N TYR A 51 -21.91 -15.71 9.20
CA TYR A 51 -23.25 -15.16 9.35
C TYR A 51 -23.99 -15.06 8.00
N LEU A 52 -23.35 -14.44 7.00
CA LEU A 52 -24.01 -14.09 5.73
C LEU A 52 -24.12 -15.28 4.77
N ILE A 53 -23.07 -16.09 4.67
CA ILE A 53 -22.97 -17.17 3.67
C ILE A 53 -23.42 -18.51 4.24
N HIS A 54 -23.10 -18.79 5.51
CA HIS A 54 -23.42 -20.07 6.14
C HIS A 54 -24.63 -20.01 7.08
N GLY A 55 -25.26 -18.83 7.24
CA GLY A 55 -26.44 -18.66 8.08
C GLY A 55 -26.19 -18.87 9.58
N GLN A 56 -24.92 -18.85 10.01
CA GLN A 56 -24.53 -19.07 11.40
C GLN A 56 -24.74 -17.77 12.20
N THR A 57 -25.97 -17.53 12.65
CA THR A 57 -26.34 -16.27 13.33
C THR A 57 -25.56 -16.02 14.62
N GLY A 58 -25.06 -17.07 15.28
CA GLY A 58 -24.21 -16.98 16.47
C GLY A 58 -22.74 -16.60 16.20
N ALA A 59 -22.32 -16.46 14.94
CA ALA A 59 -20.94 -16.13 14.57
C ALA A 59 -20.60 -14.63 14.71
N VAL A 60 -21.58 -13.79 15.06
CA VAL A 60 -21.42 -12.35 15.31
C VAL A 60 -21.80 -12.01 16.75
N HIS A 61 -21.25 -10.92 17.26
CA HIS A 61 -21.38 -10.52 18.65
C HIS A 61 -22.80 -10.00 18.95
N PRO A 62 -23.56 -10.65 19.87
CA PRO A 62 -24.96 -10.30 20.12
C PRO A 62 -25.11 -8.94 20.83
N ASN A 63 -24.09 -8.51 21.58
CA ASN A 63 -24.13 -7.22 22.29
C ASN A 63 -23.79 -6.01 21.39
N LEU A 64 -23.61 -6.21 20.07
CA LEU A 64 -23.30 -5.14 19.11
C LEU A 64 -22.02 -4.35 19.44
N THR A 65 -20.99 -5.08 19.85
CA THR A 65 -19.66 -4.57 20.18
C THR A 65 -18.60 -5.43 19.53
N GLY A 66 -17.47 -4.83 19.17
CA GLY A 66 -16.29 -5.56 18.71
C GLY A 66 -15.34 -4.67 17.93
N THR A 67 -14.17 -5.21 17.61
CA THR A 67 -13.12 -4.53 16.85
C THR A 67 -13.37 -4.49 15.34
N LYS A 68 -14.40 -5.18 14.85
CA LYS A 68 -14.95 -5.05 13.50
C LYS A 68 -16.46 -4.84 13.53
N ALA A 69 -16.95 -3.98 12.65
CA ALA A 69 -18.38 -3.71 12.50
C ALA A 69 -18.78 -3.61 11.02
N ALA A 70 -20.02 -3.97 10.71
CA ALA A 70 -20.60 -3.85 9.38
C ALA A 70 -22.06 -3.37 9.45
N ALA A 71 -22.43 -2.49 8.53
CA ALA A 71 -23.82 -2.14 8.27
C ALA A 71 -24.35 -3.07 7.16
N HIS A 72 -25.28 -3.97 7.50
CA HIS A 72 -25.76 -5.01 6.60
C HIS A 72 -26.95 -4.52 5.76
N TYR A 73 -26.66 -4.04 4.56
CA TYR A 73 -27.67 -3.69 3.57
C TYR A 73 -27.97 -4.89 2.66
N GLN A 74 -29.21 -5.37 2.68
CA GLN A 74 -29.69 -6.36 1.72
C GLN A 74 -30.53 -5.65 0.66
N ILE A 75 -30.01 -5.59 -0.56
CA ILE A 75 -30.61 -4.84 -1.66
C ILE A 75 -30.68 -5.74 -2.89
N THR A 76 -31.88 -5.92 -3.43
CA THR A 76 -32.06 -6.50 -4.77
C THR A 76 -31.98 -5.37 -5.79
N VAL A 77 -31.09 -5.52 -6.78
CA VAL A 77 -30.91 -4.56 -7.86
C VAL A 77 -31.32 -5.24 -9.17
N GLY A 78 -32.37 -4.73 -9.82
CA GLY A 78 -32.83 -5.22 -11.11
C GLY A 78 -31.95 -4.78 -12.28
N ALA A 79 -32.22 -5.32 -13.48
CA ALA A 79 -31.52 -4.92 -14.70
C ALA A 79 -31.73 -3.43 -15.00
N GLY A 80 -30.63 -2.69 -15.19
CA GLY A 80 -30.66 -1.24 -15.40
C GLY A 80 -31.09 -0.41 -14.18
N GLU A 81 -31.38 -1.06 -13.04
CA GLU A 81 -31.78 -0.37 -11.83
C GLU A 81 -30.57 0.21 -11.10
N THR A 82 -30.76 1.38 -10.49
CA THR A 82 -29.80 1.98 -9.57
C THR A 82 -30.37 2.00 -8.16
N ARG A 83 -29.54 1.65 -7.19
CA ARG A 83 -29.82 1.75 -5.76
C ARG A 83 -28.70 2.51 -5.08
N THR A 84 -29.05 3.34 -4.11
CA THR A 84 -28.11 4.24 -3.44
C THR A 84 -28.07 3.91 -1.95
N VAL A 85 -26.88 3.67 -1.43
CA VAL A 85 -26.61 3.58 0.01
C VAL A 85 -25.90 4.86 0.43
N ARG A 86 -26.45 5.56 1.43
CA ARG A 86 -25.83 6.77 1.99
C ARG A 86 -25.26 6.48 3.37
N LEU A 87 -23.96 6.75 3.51
CA LEU A 87 -23.21 6.61 4.75
C LEU A 87 -22.58 7.95 5.12
N ARG A 88 -22.45 8.25 6.41
CA ARG A 88 -21.72 9.41 6.92
C ARG A 88 -20.88 9.01 8.12
N LEU A 89 -19.56 9.14 7.99
CA LEU A 89 -18.61 9.08 9.10
C LEU A 89 -18.38 10.50 9.63
N THR A 90 -18.49 10.72 10.94
CA THR A 90 -18.35 12.06 11.54
C THR A 90 -18.02 12.01 13.02
N ALA A 91 -17.36 13.04 13.55
CA ALA A 91 -17.18 13.24 14.99
C ALA A 91 -18.46 13.74 15.70
N HIS A 92 -19.51 14.12 14.95
CA HIS A 92 -20.77 14.58 15.55
C HIS A 92 -21.59 13.41 16.09
N SER A 93 -21.78 13.41 17.41
CA SER A 93 -22.67 12.49 18.12
C SER A 93 -24.14 12.67 17.70
N PRO A 94 -25.03 11.71 18.02
CA PRO A 94 -26.45 11.81 17.67
C PRO A 94 -27.12 13.10 18.18
N ALA A 95 -26.72 13.57 19.37
CA ALA A 95 -27.23 14.81 19.96
C ALA A 95 -26.85 16.06 19.14
N ASN A 96 -25.71 15.99 18.44
CA ASN A 96 -25.14 17.11 17.69
C ASN A 96 -25.47 17.08 16.19
N LEU A 97 -26.21 16.09 15.68
CA LEU A 97 -26.58 16.00 14.26
C LEU A 97 -27.38 17.20 13.74
N LYS A 98 -28.01 17.97 14.63
CA LYS A 98 -28.70 19.21 14.28
C LYS A 98 -27.76 20.26 13.68
N SER A 99 -26.45 20.17 13.90
CA SER A 99 -25.45 21.02 13.23
C SER A 99 -25.49 20.88 11.71
N TYR A 100 -25.93 19.73 11.20
CA TYR A 100 -26.13 19.48 9.77
C TYR A 100 -27.49 19.98 9.23
N GLY A 101 -28.26 20.66 10.07
CA GLY A 101 -29.60 21.14 9.76
C GLY A 101 -30.70 20.22 10.27
N ARG A 102 -31.96 20.61 10.00
CA ARG A 102 -33.16 19.97 10.56
C ARG A 102 -33.29 18.48 10.19
N SER A 103 -32.77 18.09 9.03
CA SER A 103 -32.86 16.72 8.51
C SER A 103 -31.68 15.82 8.93
N GLY A 104 -30.83 16.27 9.86
CA GLY A 104 -29.76 15.46 10.45
C GLY A 104 -28.69 15.01 9.44
N ALA A 105 -28.22 13.76 9.57
CA ALA A 105 -27.05 13.23 8.88
C ALA A 105 -27.14 13.19 7.34
N PHE A 106 -28.35 13.11 6.77
CA PHE A 106 -28.57 12.90 5.33
C PHE A 106 -29.43 13.99 4.66
N GLY A 107 -29.50 15.17 5.28
CA GLY A 107 -30.24 16.33 4.80
C GLY A 107 -29.57 17.11 3.67
N LYS A 108 -30.03 18.36 3.48
CA LYS A 108 -29.47 19.30 2.48
C LYS A 108 -27.94 19.40 2.55
N HIS A 109 -27.39 19.53 3.76
CA HIS A 109 -25.94 19.58 3.97
C HIS A 109 -25.20 18.36 3.40
N PHE A 110 -25.78 17.15 3.47
CA PHE A 110 -25.19 15.97 2.84
C PHE A 110 -25.21 16.07 1.31
N ALA A 111 -26.36 16.44 0.74
CA ALA A 111 -26.51 16.60 -0.71
C ALA A 111 -25.57 17.68 -1.26
N ASP A 112 -25.46 18.81 -0.57
CA ASP A 112 -24.59 19.93 -0.94
C ASP A 112 -23.11 19.50 -0.95
N ILE A 113 -22.66 18.75 0.07
CA ILE A 113 -21.29 18.22 0.10
C ILE A 113 -21.05 17.27 -1.08
N MET A 114 -21.96 16.33 -1.34
CA MET A 114 -21.79 15.38 -2.43
C MET A 114 -21.73 16.09 -3.79
N GLN A 115 -22.62 17.06 -4.02
CA GLN A 115 -22.62 17.86 -5.23
C GLN A 115 -21.33 18.68 -5.37
N GLN A 116 -20.89 19.31 -4.27
CA GLN A 116 -19.67 20.10 -4.27
C GLN A 116 -18.43 19.23 -4.57
N ARG A 117 -18.28 18.08 -3.90
CA ARG A 117 -17.16 17.16 -4.15
C ARG A 117 -17.16 16.62 -5.58
N GLN A 118 -18.34 16.37 -6.16
CA GLN A 118 -18.46 15.97 -7.55
C GLN A 118 -17.98 17.08 -8.50
N ALA A 119 -18.45 18.32 -8.29
CA ALA A 119 -18.04 19.47 -9.11
C ALA A 119 -16.53 19.75 -9.01
N GLU A 120 -15.96 19.71 -7.80
CA GLU A 120 -14.50 19.86 -7.58
C GLU A 120 -13.70 18.75 -8.29
N ALA A 121 -14.19 17.51 -8.25
CA ALA A 121 -13.55 16.41 -8.97
C ALA A 121 -13.67 16.59 -10.49
N ASP A 122 -14.82 17.02 -11.00
CA ASP A 122 -15.02 17.29 -12.43
C ASP A 122 -14.08 18.41 -12.90
N GLU A 123 -13.99 19.51 -12.15
CA GLU A 123 -13.07 20.61 -12.43
C GLU A 123 -11.60 20.15 -12.45
N PHE A 124 -11.18 19.42 -11.40
CA PHE A 124 -9.82 18.90 -11.30
C PHE A 124 -9.44 17.98 -12.47
N TYR A 125 -10.31 17.01 -12.79
CA TYR A 125 -10.04 16.08 -13.89
C TYR A 125 -10.07 16.76 -15.26
N ASN A 126 -10.94 17.76 -15.45
CA ASN A 126 -10.91 18.58 -16.67
C ASN A 126 -9.60 19.36 -16.81
N TYR A 127 -9.04 19.86 -15.70
CA TYR A 127 -7.78 20.60 -15.71
C TYR A 127 -6.57 19.71 -16.07
N ILE A 128 -6.48 18.51 -15.53
CA ILE A 128 -5.33 17.62 -15.78
C ILE A 128 -5.45 16.81 -17.08
N THR A 129 -6.64 16.72 -17.67
CA THR A 129 -6.86 15.97 -18.91
C THR A 129 -6.26 16.74 -20.10
N PRO A 130 -5.32 16.16 -20.86
CA PRO A 130 -4.75 16.84 -22.02
C PRO A 130 -5.82 17.15 -23.08
N ASN A 131 -5.81 18.39 -23.61
CA ASN A 131 -6.76 18.86 -24.62
C ASN A 131 -6.78 18.02 -25.92
N ALA A 132 -5.74 17.23 -26.17
CA ALA A 132 -5.65 16.34 -27.32
C ALA A 132 -6.48 15.06 -27.18
N LEU A 133 -6.95 14.73 -25.97
CA LEU A 133 -7.74 13.53 -25.73
C LEU A 133 -9.21 13.75 -26.10
N SER A 134 -9.85 12.71 -26.65
CA SER A 134 -11.31 12.68 -26.78
C SER A 134 -11.97 12.61 -25.41
N GLN A 135 -13.27 12.94 -25.34
CA GLN A 135 -14.04 12.81 -24.11
C GLN A 135 -13.99 11.37 -23.54
N ASP A 136 -14.07 10.37 -24.42
CA ASP A 136 -13.99 8.96 -24.03
C ASP A 136 -12.60 8.61 -23.44
N ALA A 137 -11.52 9.05 -24.08
CA ALA A 137 -10.16 8.86 -23.55
C ALA A 137 -9.96 9.59 -22.21
N GLY A 138 -10.55 10.77 -22.02
CA GLY A 138 -10.58 11.48 -20.74
C GLY A 138 -11.31 10.70 -19.64
N LEU A 139 -12.42 10.03 -19.98
CA LEU A 139 -13.13 9.14 -19.04
C LEU A 139 -12.28 7.93 -18.65
N VAL A 140 -11.55 7.32 -19.59
CA VAL A 140 -10.61 6.23 -19.30
C VAL A 140 -9.50 6.71 -18.35
N LEU A 141 -8.91 7.88 -18.60
CA LEU A 141 -7.90 8.47 -17.71
C LEU A 141 -8.45 8.65 -16.29
N ARG A 142 -9.63 9.25 -16.15
CA ARG A 142 -10.26 9.47 -14.84
C ARG A 142 -10.54 8.17 -14.10
N GLN A 143 -11.05 7.15 -14.80
CA GLN A 143 -11.33 5.84 -14.19
C GLN A 143 -10.04 5.12 -13.77
N ALA A 144 -8.99 5.19 -14.59
CA ALA A 144 -7.68 4.62 -14.25
C ALA A 144 -7.09 5.29 -12.99
N MET A 145 -7.12 6.62 -12.91
CA MET A 145 -6.65 7.35 -11.71
C MET A 145 -7.53 7.06 -10.49
N ALA A 146 -8.86 7.00 -10.68
CA ALA A 146 -9.77 6.59 -9.60
C ALA A 146 -9.41 5.19 -9.08
N GLY A 147 -9.09 4.24 -9.98
CA GLY A 147 -8.57 2.93 -9.63
C GLY A 147 -7.31 3.00 -8.76
N MET A 148 -6.29 3.76 -9.18
CA MET A 148 -5.05 3.97 -8.41
C MET A 148 -5.30 4.57 -7.02
N LEU A 149 -6.19 5.55 -6.91
CA LEU A 149 -6.53 6.16 -5.62
C LEU A 149 -7.34 5.18 -4.75
N TRP A 150 -8.24 4.42 -5.38
CA TRP A 150 -8.99 3.36 -4.72
C TRP A 150 -8.19 2.09 -4.49
N THR A 151 -6.92 1.96 -4.87
CA THR A 151 -6.07 0.82 -4.48
C THR A 151 -5.22 1.09 -3.23
N LYS A 152 -5.18 2.34 -2.74
CA LYS A 152 -4.56 2.68 -1.44
C LYS A 152 -5.16 1.85 -0.30
N GLN A 153 -4.32 1.19 0.50
CA GLN A 153 -4.72 0.41 1.68
C GLN A 153 -3.90 0.81 2.89
N PHE A 154 -4.55 0.89 4.07
CA PHE A 154 -3.82 0.87 5.32
C PHE A 154 -3.25 -0.53 5.53
N TYR A 155 -1.93 -0.64 5.60
CA TYR A 155 -1.22 -1.90 5.70
C TYR A 155 -0.46 -1.96 7.02
N TYR A 156 -0.97 -2.78 7.94
CA TYR A 156 -0.36 -3.00 9.25
C TYR A 156 0.33 -4.34 9.31
N TYR A 157 1.66 -4.33 9.55
CA TYR A 157 2.45 -5.53 9.73
C TYR A 157 3.66 -5.24 10.63
N ASP A 158 3.56 -5.67 11.89
CA ASP A 158 4.66 -5.73 12.83
C ASP A 158 5.34 -7.11 12.73
N VAL A 159 6.55 -7.14 12.16
CA VAL A 159 7.24 -8.40 11.89
C VAL A 159 7.73 -9.06 13.18
N ASP A 160 8.21 -8.30 14.16
CA ASP A 160 8.69 -8.86 15.44
C ASP A 160 7.54 -9.54 16.17
N ARG A 161 6.40 -8.85 16.29
CA ARG A 161 5.19 -9.42 16.89
C ARG A 161 4.73 -10.68 16.16
N TRP A 162 4.72 -10.68 14.83
CA TRP A 162 4.34 -11.85 14.04
C TRP A 162 5.30 -13.04 14.21
N LEU A 163 6.60 -12.78 14.41
CA LEU A 163 7.60 -13.81 14.72
C LEU A 163 7.41 -14.35 16.14
N ASP A 164 7.15 -13.48 17.11
CA ASP A 164 6.88 -13.83 18.52
C ASP A 164 5.65 -14.74 18.65
N GLU A 165 4.55 -14.40 17.97
CA GLU A 165 3.31 -15.21 17.91
C GLU A 165 3.56 -16.62 17.34
N ARG A 166 4.68 -16.83 16.65
CA ARG A 166 5.11 -18.12 16.10
C ARG A 166 6.25 -18.77 16.89
N GLY A 167 6.68 -18.18 18.01
CA GLY A 167 7.80 -18.70 18.81
C GLY A 167 9.16 -18.59 18.09
N ALA A 168 9.25 -17.71 17.10
CA ALA A 168 10.47 -17.36 16.36
C ALA A 168 11.02 -15.97 16.75
N GLY A 169 10.55 -15.45 17.89
CA GLY A 169 11.03 -14.22 18.49
C GLY A 169 12.54 -14.18 18.69
N ARG A 170 13.14 -13.00 18.56
CA ARG A 170 14.61 -12.82 18.62
C ARG A 170 15.22 -13.35 19.92
N LEU A 171 14.52 -13.18 21.04
CA LEU A 171 15.02 -13.53 22.36
C LEU A 171 14.71 -14.97 22.78
N ASN A 172 13.69 -15.58 22.20
CA ASN A 172 13.13 -16.85 22.66
C ASN A 172 12.85 -17.83 21.52
N SER A 173 13.65 -17.79 20.45
CA SER A 173 13.44 -18.69 19.30
C SER A 173 13.59 -20.14 19.75
N ARG A 174 12.46 -20.86 19.77
CA ARG A 174 12.39 -22.31 20.06
C ARG A 174 12.27 -23.12 18.78
N GLN A 175 12.24 -22.46 17.62
CA GLN A 175 12.05 -23.10 16.33
C GLN A 175 13.38 -23.51 15.68
N ARG A 176 13.42 -24.73 15.12
CA ARG A 176 14.55 -25.20 14.29
C ARG A 176 14.57 -24.54 12.90
N TYR A 177 13.41 -24.16 12.40
CA TYR A 177 13.25 -23.48 11.10
C TYR A 177 12.66 -22.10 11.34
N LEU A 178 13.33 -21.06 10.87
CA LEU A 178 12.82 -19.70 11.02
C LEU A 178 11.71 -19.44 10.00
N PRO A 179 10.62 -18.77 10.39
CA PRO A 179 9.60 -18.31 9.46
C PRO A 179 10.15 -17.33 8.41
N ARG A 180 9.35 -17.06 7.35
CA ARG A 180 9.65 -16.03 6.35
C ARG A 180 9.96 -14.69 7.02
N ASN A 181 10.82 -13.90 6.39
CA ASN A 181 11.16 -12.54 6.85
C ASN A 181 11.76 -12.44 8.27
N SER A 182 12.24 -13.53 8.88
CA SER A 182 12.88 -13.50 10.21
C SER A 182 14.06 -12.54 10.35
N GLN A 183 14.72 -12.18 9.24
CA GLN A 183 15.80 -11.20 9.21
C GLN A 183 15.32 -9.73 9.23
N TRP A 184 14.02 -9.52 9.07
CA TRP A 184 13.36 -8.20 8.98
C TRP A 184 12.59 -7.87 10.26
N TYR A 185 13.04 -8.38 11.41
CA TYR A 185 12.39 -8.19 12.70
C TYR A 185 12.21 -6.71 13.08
N HIS A 186 13.02 -5.80 12.54
CA HIS A 186 12.93 -4.36 12.83
C HIS A 186 11.77 -3.69 12.08
N MET A 187 11.16 -4.40 11.13
CA MET A 187 10.22 -3.82 10.19
C MET A 187 8.83 -3.70 10.80
N VAL A 188 8.26 -2.49 10.71
CA VAL A 188 6.90 -2.18 11.15
C VAL A 188 6.23 -1.36 10.07
N ASN A 189 5.24 -1.96 9.43
CA ASN A 189 4.39 -1.28 8.46
C ASN A 189 3.13 -0.79 9.19
N ALA A 190 2.78 0.48 9.07
CA ALA A 190 1.58 1.06 9.68
C ALA A 190 1.11 2.29 8.89
N ASP A 191 1.11 2.19 7.56
CA ASP A 191 0.91 3.33 6.66
C ASP A 191 -0.15 3.03 5.60
N ILE A 192 -0.64 4.08 4.95
CA ILE A 192 -1.46 3.96 3.73
C ILE A 192 -0.51 3.79 2.55
N ILE A 193 -0.59 2.64 1.88
CA ILE A 193 0.31 2.27 0.79
C ILE A 193 -0.49 2.02 -0.49
N SER A 194 0.04 2.43 -1.64
CA SER A 194 -0.52 2.07 -2.95
C SER A 194 -0.27 0.60 -3.24
N MET A 195 -1.34 -0.18 -3.37
CA MET A 195 -1.26 -1.61 -3.68
C MET A 195 -1.35 -1.85 -5.20
N PRO A 196 -0.68 -2.91 -5.72
CA PRO A 196 -0.89 -3.34 -7.10
C PRO A 196 -2.35 -3.72 -7.37
N ASP A 197 -2.99 -4.40 -6.41
CA ASP A 197 -4.42 -4.73 -6.44
C ASP A 197 -4.97 -4.87 -5.01
N LYS A 198 -6.25 -4.58 -4.77
CA LYS A 198 -6.84 -4.69 -3.41
C LYS A 198 -7.30 -6.09 -3.04
N TRP A 199 -7.43 -6.99 -4.00
CA TRP A 199 -8.06 -8.29 -3.84
C TRP A 199 -7.05 -9.44 -4.02
N GLU A 200 -6.37 -9.49 -5.16
CA GLU A 200 -5.38 -10.51 -5.51
C GLU A 200 -4.03 -10.24 -4.83
N TYR A 201 -3.60 -8.97 -4.82
CA TYR A 201 -2.32 -8.53 -4.26
C TYR A 201 -2.48 -7.47 -3.16
N PRO A 202 -3.19 -7.76 -2.04
CA PRO A 202 -3.45 -6.82 -0.94
C PRO A 202 -2.21 -6.58 -0.06
N TRP A 203 -1.05 -6.46 -0.70
CA TRP A 203 0.28 -6.25 -0.14
C TRP A 203 1.12 -5.51 -1.17
N TYR A 204 2.09 -4.73 -0.70
CA TYR A 204 2.92 -3.94 -1.60
C TYR A 204 4.08 -4.76 -2.17
N ALA A 205 4.47 -4.41 -3.39
CA ALA A 205 5.76 -4.73 -3.96
C ALA A 205 6.49 -3.42 -4.25
N ALA A 206 7.73 -3.29 -3.78
CA ALA A 206 8.43 -2.00 -3.82
C ALA A 206 8.69 -1.52 -5.26
N TRP A 207 8.93 -2.44 -6.20
CA TRP A 207 9.13 -2.09 -7.61
C TRP A 207 7.82 -1.65 -8.28
N ASP A 208 6.69 -2.33 -8.07
CA ASP A 208 5.37 -1.87 -8.52
C ASP A 208 5.06 -0.47 -7.96
N LEU A 209 5.33 -0.26 -6.67
CA LEU A 209 5.12 1.03 -6.00
C LEU A 209 5.90 2.17 -6.67
N ALA A 210 7.14 1.94 -7.08
CA ALA A 210 7.93 2.93 -7.83
C ALA A 210 7.33 3.25 -9.21
N PHE A 211 6.61 2.32 -9.85
CA PHE A 211 5.84 2.62 -11.06
C PHE A 211 4.51 3.32 -10.76
N HIS A 212 3.82 2.92 -9.68
CA HIS A 212 2.59 3.57 -9.24
C HIS A 212 2.80 5.08 -9.02
N THR A 213 3.95 5.47 -8.46
CA THR A 213 4.25 6.87 -8.17
C THR A 213 4.27 7.72 -9.42
N ILE A 214 4.67 7.17 -10.56
CA ILE A 214 4.70 7.88 -11.86
C ILE A 214 3.28 8.28 -12.28
N ALA A 215 2.32 7.37 -12.15
CA ALA A 215 0.92 7.66 -12.42
C ALA A 215 0.34 8.63 -11.38
N LEU A 216 0.67 8.42 -10.10
CA LEU A 216 0.17 9.22 -8.99
C LEU A 216 0.68 10.67 -9.02
N LEU A 217 1.86 10.95 -9.59
CA LEU A 217 2.36 12.32 -9.78
C LEU A 217 1.39 13.22 -10.56
N MET A 218 0.49 12.67 -11.36
CA MET A 218 -0.52 13.46 -12.08
C MET A 218 -1.67 13.94 -11.20
N VAL A 219 -1.93 13.26 -10.08
CA VAL A 219 -3.12 13.50 -9.24
C VAL A 219 -2.80 13.84 -7.79
N ASP A 220 -1.66 13.39 -7.28
CA ASP A 220 -1.24 13.50 -5.87
C ASP A 220 0.30 13.39 -5.76
N PRO A 221 1.06 14.44 -6.16
CA PRO A 221 2.51 14.42 -6.12
C PRO A 221 3.10 14.20 -4.72
N ASP A 222 2.42 14.73 -3.70
CA ASP A 222 2.83 14.59 -2.30
C ASP A 222 2.75 13.12 -1.87
N PHE A 223 1.63 12.45 -2.14
CA PHE A 223 1.52 11.02 -1.85
C PHE A 223 2.55 10.21 -2.65
N ALA A 224 2.77 10.51 -3.93
CA ALA A 224 3.78 9.84 -4.74
C ALA A 224 5.18 9.93 -4.10
N LYS A 225 5.62 11.13 -3.69
CA LYS A 225 6.90 11.31 -2.97
C LYS A 225 6.92 10.57 -1.62
N GLN A 226 5.81 10.63 -0.86
CA GLN A 226 5.69 9.91 0.41
C GLN A 226 5.83 8.39 0.24
N GLN A 227 5.28 7.80 -0.83
CA GLN A 227 5.41 6.36 -1.10
C GLN A 227 6.87 5.97 -1.39
N LEU A 228 7.60 6.78 -2.18
CA LEU A 228 9.02 6.55 -2.44
C LEU A 228 9.86 6.68 -1.17
N ASP A 229 9.59 7.72 -0.37
CA ASP A 229 10.27 7.94 0.90
C ASP A 229 10.00 6.82 1.91
N LEU A 230 8.75 6.31 1.95
CA LEU A 230 8.32 5.27 2.88
C LEU A 230 9.23 4.04 2.86
N MET A 231 9.57 3.55 1.66
CA MET A 231 10.44 2.39 1.46
C MET A 231 11.90 2.63 1.88
N LEU A 232 12.28 3.89 2.14
CA LEU A 232 13.61 4.31 2.55
C LEU A 232 13.70 4.68 4.05
N ARG A 233 12.56 4.69 4.76
CA ARG A 233 12.50 4.93 6.21
C ARG A 233 13.14 3.79 6.98
N GLU A 234 13.68 4.09 8.16
CA GLU A 234 14.32 3.09 9.03
C GLU A 234 13.42 1.93 9.46
N THR A 235 12.10 2.13 9.48
CA THR A 235 11.12 1.08 9.79
C THR A 235 10.81 0.17 8.60
N TYR A 236 11.26 0.51 7.39
CA TYR A 236 11.08 -0.30 6.16
C TYR A 236 12.40 -0.78 5.59
N LEU A 237 13.36 0.12 5.40
CA LEU A 237 14.68 -0.17 4.85
C LEU A 237 15.47 -1.06 5.81
N HIS A 238 16.03 -2.16 5.30
CA HIS A 238 16.89 -3.00 6.12
C HIS A 238 18.17 -2.26 6.51
N PRO A 239 18.71 -2.44 7.74
CA PRO A 239 19.98 -1.84 8.16
C PRO A 239 21.21 -2.12 7.27
N ASN A 240 21.10 -3.06 6.32
CA ASN A 240 22.18 -3.38 5.38
C ASN A 240 22.04 -2.59 4.05
N GLY A 241 21.02 -1.74 3.92
CA GLY A 241 20.68 -0.99 2.71
C GLY A 241 19.62 -1.62 1.82
N GLN A 242 19.14 -2.84 2.08
CA GLN A 242 18.15 -3.51 1.24
C GLN A 242 16.76 -2.87 1.39
N ILE A 243 16.14 -2.51 0.26
CA ILE A 243 14.72 -2.16 0.18
C ILE A 243 13.90 -3.47 0.20
N PRO A 244 12.82 -3.56 1.01
CA PRO A 244 11.99 -4.76 1.08
C PRO A 244 11.34 -5.04 -0.28
N ALA A 245 11.40 -6.29 -0.75
CA ALA A 245 10.76 -6.65 -2.02
C ALA A 245 9.23 -6.66 -1.92
N TYR A 246 8.67 -7.65 -1.21
CA TYR A 246 7.23 -7.83 -1.02
C TYR A 246 6.94 -8.74 0.19
N GLU A 247 5.69 -8.76 0.69
CA GLU A 247 5.29 -9.42 1.94
C GLU A 247 5.80 -10.87 2.07
N TRP A 248 5.75 -11.66 1.01
CA TRP A 248 6.11 -13.08 1.06
C TRP A 248 7.60 -13.32 1.24
N ASN A 249 8.44 -12.39 0.79
CA ASN A 249 9.88 -12.47 0.91
C ASN A 249 10.53 -11.08 0.78
N PHE A 250 10.66 -10.36 1.89
CA PHE A 250 11.30 -9.04 1.88
C PHE A 250 12.77 -9.10 1.42
N SER A 251 13.42 -10.25 1.57
CA SER A 251 14.81 -10.45 1.18
C SER A 251 14.98 -10.75 -0.31
N ASP A 252 13.89 -10.89 -1.06
CA ASP A 252 13.98 -11.09 -2.50
C ASP A 252 14.55 -9.85 -3.19
N VAL A 253 14.88 -10.00 -4.46
CA VAL A 253 15.47 -8.96 -5.28
C VAL A 253 14.45 -8.56 -6.32
N ASN A 254 14.14 -7.27 -6.39
CA ASN A 254 13.31 -6.70 -7.44
C ASN A 254 14.12 -5.78 -8.36
N PRO A 255 13.60 -5.43 -9.55
CA PRO A 255 14.23 -4.42 -10.40
C PRO A 255 14.51 -3.14 -9.62
N PRO A 256 15.72 -2.56 -9.71
CA PRO A 256 16.10 -1.45 -8.85
C PRO A 256 15.64 -0.08 -9.41
N VAL A 257 14.33 0.06 -9.61
CA VAL A 257 13.69 1.23 -10.25
C VAL A 257 13.40 2.39 -9.29
N HIS A 258 13.70 2.22 -8.00
CA HIS A 258 13.37 3.22 -6.96
C HIS A 258 14.13 4.54 -7.13
N ALA A 259 15.40 4.46 -7.53
CA ALA A 259 16.23 5.64 -7.79
C ALA A 259 15.77 6.42 -9.03
N TRP A 260 15.39 5.71 -10.10
CA TRP A 260 14.72 6.29 -11.26
C TRP A 260 13.43 7.02 -10.88
N ALA A 261 12.52 6.36 -10.17
CA ALA A 261 11.23 6.95 -9.80
C ALA A 261 11.39 8.20 -8.93
N THR A 262 12.40 8.20 -8.04
CA THR A 262 12.72 9.34 -7.18
C THR A 262 13.22 10.56 -7.97
N ILE A 263 14.16 10.39 -8.92
CA ILE A 263 14.62 11.52 -9.74
C ILE A 263 13.54 11.98 -10.72
N PHE A 264 12.73 11.05 -11.23
CA PHE A 264 11.60 11.37 -12.08
C PHE A 264 10.58 12.24 -11.33
N ALA A 265 10.22 11.88 -10.09
CA ALA A 265 9.32 12.68 -9.26
C ALA A 265 9.85 14.10 -9.03
N TYR A 266 11.14 14.24 -8.69
CA TYR A 266 11.78 15.55 -8.55
C TYR A 266 11.70 16.38 -9.85
N ASN A 267 12.01 15.76 -10.99
CA ASN A 267 12.02 16.45 -12.29
C ASN A 267 10.60 16.88 -12.72
N VAL A 268 9.59 16.05 -12.46
CA VAL A 268 8.18 16.41 -12.73
C VAL A 268 7.76 17.59 -11.86
N GLU A 269 8.13 17.58 -10.58
CA GLU A 269 7.85 18.70 -9.67
C GLU A 269 8.53 20.00 -10.14
N GLU A 270 9.79 19.92 -10.57
CA GLU A 270 10.53 21.04 -11.16
C GLU A 270 9.85 21.57 -12.44
N MET A 271 9.30 20.68 -13.29
CA MET A 271 8.56 21.08 -14.49
C MET A 271 7.22 21.74 -14.17
N LEU A 272 6.50 21.26 -13.15
CA LEU A 272 5.17 21.75 -12.78
C LEU A 272 5.22 23.08 -12.01
N TYR A 273 6.17 23.23 -11.08
CA TYR A 273 6.22 24.36 -10.17
C TYR A 273 7.44 25.29 -10.40
N GLY A 274 8.31 24.95 -11.35
CA GLY A 274 9.55 25.69 -11.63
C GLY A 274 10.68 25.44 -10.62
N GLN A 275 10.44 24.65 -9.58
CA GLN A 275 11.41 24.26 -8.56
C GLN A 275 11.10 22.84 -8.07
N GLY A 276 12.13 22.01 -7.90
CA GLY A 276 11.97 20.66 -7.35
C GLY A 276 12.22 20.62 -5.83
N ASP A 277 11.69 19.59 -5.16
CA ASP A 277 11.90 19.38 -3.73
C ASP A 277 13.30 18.81 -3.45
N VAL A 278 14.22 19.72 -3.14
CA VAL A 278 15.63 19.41 -2.87
C VAL A 278 15.80 18.62 -1.56
N GLU A 279 14.96 18.85 -0.55
CA GLU A 279 15.08 18.17 0.74
C GLU A 279 14.63 16.71 0.61
N PHE A 280 13.54 16.45 -0.10
CA PHE A 280 13.15 15.10 -0.53
C PHE A 280 14.30 14.41 -1.28
N LEU A 281 14.88 15.08 -2.29
CA LEU A 281 15.95 14.50 -3.10
C LEU A 281 17.20 14.17 -2.27
N LYS A 282 17.59 15.05 -1.33
CA LYS A 282 18.72 14.81 -0.42
C LYS A 282 18.48 13.62 0.48
N HIS A 283 17.31 13.54 1.12
CA HIS A 283 16.98 12.43 2.02
C HIS A 283 16.98 11.10 1.25
N ALA A 284 16.27 11.05 0.12
CA ALA A 284 16.19 9.85 -0.70
C ALA A 284 17.58 9.44 -1.22
N PHE A 285 18.40 10.39 -1.68
CA PHE A 285 19.76 10.11 -2.15
C PHE A 285 20.65 9.46 -1.09
N GLN A 286 20.61 9.95 0.15
CA GLN A 286 21.41 9.39 1.25
C GLN A 286 21.03 7.92 1.53
N LYS A 287 19.73 7.61 1.55
CA LYS A 287 19.23 6.26 1.78
C LYS A 287 19.47 5.35 0.58
N LEU A 288 19.25 5.85 -0.63
CA LEU A 288 19.51 5.13 -1.87
C LEU A 288 21.01 4.83 -2.04
N LEU A 289 21.93 5.64 -1.52
CA LEU A 289 23.36 5.31 -1.53
C LEU A 289 23.68 4.06 -0.68
N LEU A 290 22.96 3.84 0.42
CA LEU A 290 23.05 2.60 1.19
C LEU A 290 22.53 1.42 0.37
N ASN A 291 21.41 1.60 -0.34
CA ASN A 291 20.86 0.59 -1.24
C ASN A 291 21.79 0.26 -2.40
N PHE A 292 22.39 1.27 -3.03
CA PHE A 292 23.40 1.11 -4.06
C PHE A 292 24.59 0.29 -3.55
N THR A 293 25.09 0.62 -2.36
CA THR A 293 26.20 -0.11 -1.73
C THR A 293 25.85 -1.58 -1.48
N TRP A 294 24.60 -1.86 -1.08
CA TRP A 294 24.10 -3.23 -0.95
C TRP A 294 24.11 -3.98 -2.29
N TRP A 295 23.63 -3.34 -3.36
CA TRP A 295 23.62 -3.90 -4.71
C TRP A 295 25.03 -4.22 -5.22
N VAL A 296 25.97 -3.28 -5.12
CA VAL A 296 27.36 -3.49 -5.55
C VAL A 296 27.98 -4.68 -4.81
N ASN A 297 27.86 -4.72 -3.48
CA ASN A 297 28.51 -5.77 -2.69
C ASN A 297 27.90 -7.16 -2.85
N ARG A 298 26.58 -7.25 -3.05
CA ARG A 298 25.86 -8.54 -3.00
C ARG A 298 25.49 -9.08 -4.38
N LYS A 299 25.43 -8.22 -5.39
CA LYS A 299 24.96 -8.54 -6.73
C LYS A 299 25.97 -8.24 -7.82
N ASP A 300 27.00 -7.45 -7.56
CA ASP A 300 28.18 -7.36 -8.43
C ASP A 300 29.47 -7.77 -7.69
N PRO A 301 29.59 -9.03 -7.25
CA PRO A 301 30.79 -9.48 -6.51
C PRO A 301 32.07 -9.43 -7.35
N SER A 302 31.95 -9.22 -8.66
CA SER A 302 33.08 -9.15 -9.60
C SER A 302 33.47 -7.74 -10.03
N GLY A 303 32.77 -6.70 -9.55
CA GLY A 303 33.05 -5.31 -9.91
C GLY A 303 32.91 -5.01 -11.41
N ARG A 304 32.02 -5.74 -12.11
CA ARG A 304 31.79 -5.57 -13.55
C ARG A 304 30.71 -4.53 -13.86
N ASN A 305 30.13 -3.92 -12.82
CA ASN A 305 28.91 -3.11 -12.86
C ASN A 305 27.76 -3.86 -13.54
N VAL A 306 27.69 -5.18 -13.28
CA VAL A 306 26.54 -5.98 -13.65
C VAL A 306 26.00 -6.72 -12.45
N PHE A 307 24.74 -6.47 -12.15
CA PHE A 307 24.04 -7.08 -11.04
C PHE A 307 23.49 -8.47 -11.43
N GLU A 308 24.01 -9.51 -10.79
CA GLU A 308 23.66 -10.90 -11.03
C GLU A 308 22.54 -11.40 -10.10
N GLY A 309 21.44 -11.87 -10.69
CA GLY A 309 20.43 -12.70 -10.04
C GLY A 309 19.36 -11.95 -9.23
N GLY A 310 18.10 -12.38 -9.39
CA GLY A 310 16.94 -11.82 -8.70
C GLY A 310 15.65 -12.09 -9.47
N PHE A 311 14.53 -11.70 -8.90
CA PHE A 311 13.24 -11.70 -9.56
C PHE A 311 13.08 -10.39 -10.35
N LEU A 312 12.84 -10.49 -11.66
CA LEU A 312 12.71 -9.32 -12.54
C LEU A 312 11.27 -8.84 -12.72
N GLY A 313 10.30 -9.36 -11.95
CA GLY A 313 8.89 -9.05 -12.18
C GLY A 313 8.29 -9.74 -13.41
N LEU A 314 9.03 -10.68 -14.02
CA LEU A 314 8.66 -11.38 -15.25
C LEU A 314 8.67 -12.89 -14.99
N ASP A 315 7.66 -13.35 -14.24
CA ASP A 315 7.58 -14.69 -13.63
C ASP A 315 7.79 -15.85 -14.61
N ASN A 316 7.16 -15.78 -15.77
CA ASN A 316 7.07 -16.90 -16.72
C ASN A 316 7.95 -16.75 -17.97
N ILE A 317 8.80 -15.72 -18.02
CA ILE A 317 9.71 -15.50 -19.14
C ILE A 317 11.08 -16.06 -18.74
N GLY A 318 11.32 -17.37 -18.89
CA GLY A 318 12.61 -17.98 -18.57
C GLY A 318 12.72 -19.47 -18.94
N VAL A 319 13.96 -19.95 -19.15
CA VAL A 319 14.26 -21.35 -19.49
C VAL A 319 14.53 -22.21 -18.24
N PHE A 320 14.52 -21.62 -17.04
CA PHE A 320 14.78 -22.30 -15.76
C PHE A 320 14.20 -21.50 -14.58
N ASP A 321 13.98 -22.19 -13.46
CA ASP A 321 13.50 -21.63 -12.20
C ASP A 321 14.55 -20.67 -11.57
N ARG A 322 14.16 -19.41 -11.43
CA ARG A 322 15.01 -18.31 -10.96
C ARG A 322 15.03 -18.15 -9.45
N SER A 323 14.15 -18.85 -8.73
CA SER A 323 14.06 -18.87 -7.27
C SER A 323 15.00 -19.92 -6.67
N ALA A 324 15.53 -20.84 -7.49
CA ALA A 324 16.46 -21.88 -7.05
C ALA A 324 17.88 -21.33 -6.71
N PRO A 325 18.60 -21.95 -5.75
CA PRO A 325 19.99 -21.61 -5.42
C PRO A 325 20.92 -21.66 -6.63
N ALA A 326 21.97 -20.83 -6.61
CA ALA A 326 22.94 -20.71 -7.71
C ALA A 326 23.59 -22.04 -8.16
N ALA A 327 23.65 -23.04 -7.27
CA ALA A 327 24.15 -24.38 -7.58
C ALA A 327 23.33 -25.10 -8.68
N HIS A 328 22.03 -24.80 -8.79
CA HIS A 328 21.16 -25.38 -9.83
C HIS A 328 21.12 -24.56 -11.13
N ARG A 329 21.83 -23.42 -11.20
CA ARG A 329 21.84 -22.52 -12.37
C ARG A 329 23.02 -22.74 -13.32
N ARG A 330 23.72 -23.88 -13.26
CA ARG A 330 24.88 -24.18 -14.13
C ARG A 330 24.51 -25.16 -15.25
N LEU A 331 24.62 -24.70 -16.50
CA LEU A 331 24.86 -25.58 -17.64
C LEU A 331 26.38 -25.81 -17.80
N PRO A 332 26.80 -26.98 -18.33
CA PRO A 332 28.16 -27.18 -18.79
C PRO A 332 28.37 -26.35 -20.06
N GLY A 333 28.84 -25.11 -19.91
CA GLY A 333 29.07 -24.21 -21.04
C GLY A 333 28.93 -22.75 -20.64
N THR A 334 29.94 -21.97 -20.97
CA THR A 334 30.17 -20.58 -20.61
C THR A 334 29.04 -19.64 -21.06
N GLY A 335 28.25 -19.14 -20.11
CA GLY A 335 27.29 -18.06 -20.35
C GLY A 335 26.65 -17.56 -19.07
N ARG A 336 27.33 -16.65 -18.34
CA ARG A 336 26.70 -15.82 -17.30
C ARG A 336 25.99 -14.66 -17.99
N ARG A 337 24.76 -14.33 -17.57
CA ARG A 337 23.93 -13.30 -18.21
C ARG A 337 23.72 -12.09 -17.31
N HIS A 338 23.72 -10.95 -18.00
CA HIS A 338 23.61 -9.56 -17.57
C HIS A 338 22.21 -9.05 -17.96
N CYS A 339 21.38 -8.60 -17.03
CA CYS A 339 20.05 -8.05 -17.33
C CYS A 339 19.74 -6.91 -16.34
N LEU A 340 19.55 -5.70 -16.88
CA LEU A 340 19.26 -4.42 -16.22
C LEU A 340 20.44 -3.69 -15.57
N ASP A 341 21.44 -3.33 -16.38
CA ASP A 341 22.58 -2.54 -15.89
C ASP A 341 22.64 -1.11 -16.47
N GLY A 342 21.82 -0.81 -17.48
CA GLY A 342 21.84 0.48 -18.20
C GLY A 342 21.09 1.64 -17.51
N LEU A 343 20.28 1.36 -16.49
CA LEU A 343 19.45 2.36 -15.80
C LEU A 343 20.02 2.70 -14.41
N PHE A 344 20.41 1.69 -13.62
CA PHE A 344 20.75 1.86 -12.21
C PHE A 344 21.94 2.79 -11.93
N CYS A 345 23.08 2.65 -12.61
CA CYS A 345 24.27 3.50 -12.34
C CYS A 345 24.13 4.96 -12.82
N PRO A 346 23.61 5.25 -14.02
CA PRO A 346 23.43 6.63 -14.50
C PRO A 346 22.55 7.50 -13.60
N GLU A 347 21.50 6.93 -13.00
CA GLU A 347 20.56 7.67 -12.16
C GLU A 347 21.27 8.33 -10.98
N TYR A 348 22.10 7.60 -10.22
CA TYR A 348 22.84 8.16 -9.08
C TYR A 348 23.82 9.28 -9.46
N VAL A 349 24.31 9.30 -10.70
CA VAL A 349 25.17 10.36 -11.21
C VAL A 349 24.38 11.67 -11.41
N GLU A 350 23.10 11.59 -11.75
CA GLU A 350 22.24 12.75 -11.98
C GLU A 350 21.83 13.47 -10.67
N TYR A 351 21.79 12.76 -9.53
CA TYR A 351 21.44 13.36 -8.24
C TYR A 351 22.43 14.45 -7.80
N ARG A 352 23.74 14.20 -7.96
CA ARG A 352 24.79 15.09 -7.40
C ARG A 352 24.76 16.51 -7.97
N PRO A 353 24.67 16.71 -9.31
CA PRO A 353 24.53 18.05 -9.87
C PRO A 353 23.27 18.78 -9.42
N ARG A 354 22.14 18.07 -9.25
CA ARG A 354 20.85 18.66 -8.83
C ARG A 354 20.91 19.15 -7.39
N ILE A 355 21.44 18.32 -6.48
CA ILE A 355 21.66 18.70 -5.08
C ILE A 355 22.68 19.84 -4.97
N GLY A 356 23.74 19.80 -5.79
CA GLY A 356 24.79 20.82 -5.80
C GLY A 356 24.33 22.20 -6.31
N ARG A 357 23.44 22.25 -7.31
CA ARG A 357 22.89 23.51 -7.86
C ARG A 357 22.01 24.28 -6.85
N ALA A 358 21.46 23.59 -5.85
CA ALA A 358 20.72 24.20 -4.75
C ALA A 358 21.63 24.88 -3.70
N ARG A 359 22.97 24.79 -3.85
CA ARG A 359 23.95 25.53 -3.05
C ARG A 359 24.85 26.40 -3.94
N PRO A 360 24.50 27.67 -4.20
CA PRO A 360 25.50 28.65 -4.61
C PRO A 360 26.28 29.09 -3.34
N GLY A 361 27.37 28.40 -2.99
CA GLY A 361 28.35 28.92 -2.02
C GLY A 361 28.76 28.04 -0.84
N LEU A 362 29.17 26.79 -1.08
CA LEU A 362 30.12 26.09 -0.20
C LEU A 362 31.21 25.42 -1.03
#